data_AF-A0A8C8W5P5-F1
#
_entry.id   AF-A0A8C8W5P5-F1
#
_cell.length_a   1.000
_cell.length_b   1.000
_cell.length_c   1.000
_cell.angle_alpha   90.00
_cell.angle_beta   90.00
_cell.angle_gamma   90.00
#
_symmetry.space_group_name_H-M   'P 1'
#
loop_
_entity.id
_entity.type
_entity.pdbx_description
1 polymer ?
#
loop_
_entity_poly.entity_id
_entity_poly.type
_entity_poly.pdbx_seq_one_letter_code
_entity_poly.pdbx_strand_id
1 'polypeptide(L)' 'MEGLEQGLLMQPWAWLQLAENSLLAKASISKQGYALLISDLQQVWHEQADTLVVSQRAKVRI' A
#
# COMPACT_ATOMS: atom_id res chain seq x y z
N MET A 1 -11.76 -4.01 7.84
CA MET A 1 -10.49 -4.10 7.07
C MET A 1 -10.49 -5.18 5.99
N GLU A 2 -11.31 -6.24 6.07
CA GLU A 2 -11.31 -7.34 5.08
C GLU A 2 -11.58 -6.92 3.62
N GLY A 3 -12.43 -5.91 3.39
CA GLY A 3 -12.71 -5.41 2.04
C GLY A 3 -11.50 -4.77 1.34
N LEU A 4 -10.54 -4.22 2.10
CA LEU A 4 -9.31 -3.66 1.54
C LEU A 4 -8.36 -4.76 1.05
N GLU A 5 -8.21 -5.82 1.84
CA GLU A 5 -7.39 -7.00 1.50
C GLU A 5 -7.98 -7.75 0.30
N GLN A 6 -9.29 -7.94 0.26
CA GLN A 6 -9.96 -8.51 -0.90
C GLN A 6 -9.73 -7.67 -2.16
N GLY A 7 -9.86 -6.34 -2.06
CA GLY A 7 -9.49 -5.43 -3.14
C GLY A 7 -8.03 -5.60 -3.56
N LEU A 8 -7.11 -5.74 -2.61
CA LEU A 8 -5.67 -5.89 -2.85
C LEU A 8 -5.32 -7.21 -3.54
N LEU A 9 -6.09 -8.28 -3.32
CA LEU A 9 -5.92 -9.55 -4.03
C LEU A 9 -6.34 -9.45 -5.51
N MET A 10 -7.30 -8.58 -5.81
CA MET A 10 -7.79 -8.35 -7.18
C MET A 10 -6.93 -7.34 -7.96
N GLN A 11 -6.07 -6.58 -7.28
CA GLN A 11 -5.22 -5.58 -7.92
C GLN A 11 -4.00 -6.23 -8.58
N PRO A 12 -3.66 -5.82 -9.82
CA PRO A 12 -2.47 -6.32 -10.49
C PRO A 12 -1.21 -5.79 -9.79
N TRP A 13 -0.11 -6.54 -9.97
CA TRP A 13 1.20 -6.04 -9.60
C TRP A 13 1.67 -5.00 -10.62
N ALA A 14 1.96 -3.81 -10.12
CA ALA A 14 2.58 -2.74 -10.89
C ALA A 14 4.08 -2.71 -10.63
N TRP A 15 4.85 -2.43 -11.67
CA TRP A 15 6.26 -2.12 -11.54
C TRP A 15 6.43 -0.66 -11.11
N LEU A 16 7.15 -0.45 -10.01
CA LEU A 16 7.48 0.84 -9.44
C LEU A 16 8.99 1.05 -9.53
N GLN A 17 9.40 1.95 -10.43
CA GLN A 17 10.80 2.37 -10.50
C GLN A 17 11.06 3.42 -9.42
N LEU A 18 11.85 3.06 -8.41
CA LEU A 18 12.42 3.99 -7.44
C LEU A 18 13.82 4.41 -7.89
N ALA A 19 14.38 5.43 -7.24
CA ALA A 19 15.67 6.01 -7.62
C ALA A 19 16.79 4.97 -7.80
N GLU A 20 16.87 4.01 -6.87
CA GLU A 20 17.94 3.01 -6.87
C GLU A 20 17.47 1.59 -7.19
N ASN A 21 16.16 1.32 -7.13
CA ASN A 21 15.62 -0.05 -7.21
C ASN A 21 14.30 -0.12 -7.99
N SER A 22 14.01 -1.28 -8.58
CA SER A 22 12.71 -1.59 -9.15
C SER A 22 11.94 -2.48 -8.17
N LEU A 23 10.75 -2.05 -7.77
CA LEU A 23 9.88 -2.82 -6.87
C LEU A 23 8.60 -3.22 -7.60
N LEU A 24 8.05 -4.36 -7.22
CA LEU A 24 6.66 -4.70 -7.50
C LEU A 24 5.80 -4.14 -6.37
N ALA A 25 4.72 -3.46 -6.72
CA ALA A 25 3.77 -2.97 -5.74
C ALA A 25 2.33 -3.24 -6.19
N LYS A 26 1.46 -3.48 -5.23
CA LYS A 26 0.01 -3.49 -5.42
C LYS A 26 -0.64 -2.74 -4.26
N ALA A 27 -1.67 -1.96 -4.56
CA ALA A 27 -2.33 -1.12 -3.59
C ALA A 27 -3.85 -1.17 -3.79
N SER A 28 -4.59 -1.23 -2.69
CA SER A 28 -6.04 -1.13 -2.66
C SER A 28 -6.40 0.03 -1.75
N ILE A 29 -7.02 1.06 -2.30
CA ILE A 29 -7.36 2.28 -1.59
C ILE A 29 -8.88 2.40 -1.56
N SER A 30 -9.44 2.71 -0.39
CA SER A 30 -10.85 2.95 -0.20
C SER A 30 -11.11 4.14 0.73
N LYS A 31 -12.38 4.51 0.91
CA LYS A 31 -12.77 5.56 1.88
C LYS A 31 -12.40 5.22 3.33
N GLN A 32 -12.12 3.95 3.63
CA GLN A 32 -11.83 3.48 4.98
C GLN A 32 -10.33 3.44 5.28
N GLY A 33 -9.48 3.60 4.26
CA GLY A 33 -8.03 3.45 4.38
C GLY A 33 -7.41 2.83 3.14
N TYR A 34 -6.23 2.24 3.30
CA TYR A 34 -5.55 1.50 2.24
C TYR A 34 -4.90 0.23 2.76
N ALA A 35 -4.69 -0.71 1.84
CA ALA A 35 -3.76 -1.83 1.99
C ALA A 35 -2.74 -1.75 0.85
N LEU A 36 -1.47 -1.96 1.17
CA LEU A 36 -0.34 -1.82 0.27
C LEU A 36 0.59 -3.01 0.46
N LEU A 37 1.07 -3.56 -0.64
CA LEU A 37 2.01 -4.66 -0.62
C LEU A 37 3.11 -4.38 -1.65
N ILE A 38 4.35 -4.42 -1.19
CA ILE A 38 5.55 -4.08 -1.96
C ILE A 38 6.50 -5.27 -1.90
N SER A 39 7.18 -5.57 -2.99
CA SER A 39 8.20 -6.61 -3.05
C SER A 39 9.37 -6.19 -3.94
N ASP A 40 10.58 -6.50 -3.51
CA ASP A 40 11.82 -6.39 -4.29
C ASP A 40 12.23 -7.73 -4.93
N LEU A 41 11.29 -8.69 -5.00
CA LEU A 41 11.48 -10.10 -5.41
C LEU A 41 12.24 -10.96 -4.39
N GLN A 42 12.79 -10.39 -3.32
CA GLN A 42 13.46 -11.13 -2.25
C GLN A 42 12.63 -11.15 -0.96
N GLN A 43 12.04 -10.01 -0.64
CA GLN A 43 11.20 -9.76 0.52
C GLN A 43 9.87 -9.16 0.08
N VAL A 44 8.91 -9.26 0.98
CA VAL A 44 7.57 -8.71 0.80
C VAL A 44 7.22 -7.92 2.04
N TRP A 45 6.87 -6.65 1.85
CA TRP A 45 6.37 -5.77 2.89
C TRP A 45 4.89 -5.54 2.68
N HIS A 46 4.13 -5.62 3.77
CA HIS A 46 2.71 -5.37 3.80
C HIS A 46 2.43 -4.24 4.78
N GLU A 47 1.61 -3.28 4.36
CA GLU A 47 1.11 -2.22 5.21
C GLU A 47 -0.40 -2.07 5.03
N GLN A 48 -1.10 -1.91 6.13
CA GLN A 48 -2.51 -1.54 6.14
C GLN A 48 -2.70 -0.35 7.08
N ALA A 49 -3.40 0.67 6.60
CA ALA A 49 -3.68 1.87 7.38
C ALA A 49 -5.14 2.27 7.21
N ASP A 50 -5.79 2.60 8.32
CA ASP A 50 -7.14 3.16 8.32
C ASP A 50 -7.11 4.69 8.18
N THR A 51 -8.30 5.29 8.10
CA THR A 51 -8.45 6.76 8.04
C THR A 51 -7.84 7.49 9.25
N LEU A 52 -7.77 6.88 10.43
CA LEU A 52 -7.18 7.50 11.62
C LEU A 52 -5.66 7.57 11.49
N VAL A 53 -5.03 6.45 11.12
CA VAL A 53 -3.59 6.37 10.86
C VAL A 53 -3.19 7.31 9.73
N VAL A 54 -3.98 7.33 8.64
CA VAL A 54 -3.78 8.27 7.52
C VAL A 54 -3.86 9.72 8.01
N SER A 55 -4.90 10.06 8.77
CA SER A 55 -5.09 11.43 9.28
C SER A 55 -3.98 11.85 10.24
N GLN A 56 -3.51 10.94 11.10
CA GLN A 56 -2.41 11.22 12.02
C GLN A 56 -1.10 11.47 11.26
N ARG A 57 -0.76 10.61 10.29
CA ARG A 57 0.47 10.76 9.49
C ARG A 57 0.43 11.97 8.56
N ALA A 58 -0.72 12.24 7.94
CA ALA A 58 -0.88 13.38 7.04
C ALA A 58 -0.79 14.73 7.77
N LYS A 59 -1.30 14.82 9.01
CA LYS A 59 -1.20 16.03 9.84
C LYS A 59 0.24 16.42 10.19
N VAL A 60 1.19 15.48 10.18
CA VAL A 60 2.61 15.78 10.48
C VAL A 60 3.30 16.53 9.34
N ARG A 61 2.64 16.71 8.18
CA ARG A 61 3.28 17.22 6.96
C ARG A 61 2.58 18.43 6.32
N ILE A 62 2.03 19.34 7.13
CA ILE A 62 1.64 20.69 6.70
C ILE A 62 2.46 21.72 7.47
#